data_AF-A0A7M4EWI0-F1
#
_entry.id   AF-A0A7M4EWI0-F1
#
_cell.length_a   1.000
_cell.length_b   1.000
_cell.length_c   1.000
_cell.angle_alpha   90.00
_cell.angle_beta   90.00
_cell.angle_gamma   90.00
#
_symmetry.space_group_name_H-M   'P 1'
#
loop_
_entity.id
_entity.type
_entity.pdbx_description
1 polymer ?
#
loop_
_entity_poly.entity_id
_entity_poly.type
_entity_poly.pdbx_seq_one_letter_code
_entity_poly.pdbx_strand_id
1 'polypeptide(L)'
;MGTIRVYYTSVSGSREVKQRQAEVLRILDGNRLKYELIDVSVSERLLQEMRDKAGDPDAVPPQICNGEDYCGVRRRGRLGSKARGL
;
A
#
# COMPACT_ATOMS: atom_id res chain seq x y z
N MET A 1 -13.51 -10.36 11.08
CA MET A 1 -12.06 -10.65 11.17
C MET A 1 -11.42 -10.11 9.91
N GLY A 2 -10.74 -8.97 9.99
CA GLY A 2 -10.13 -8.35 8.81
C GLY A 2 -8.88 -9.12 8.37
N THR A 3 -8.75 -9.39 7.06
CA THR A 3 -7.53 -9.93 6.47
C THR A 3 -6.70 -8.75 5.96
N ILE A 4 -5.41 -8.72 6.32
CA ILE A 4 -4.49 -7.71 5.80
C ILE A 4 -4.28 -7.97 4.31
N ARG A 5 -4.58 -6.98 3.49
CA ARG A 5 -4.36 -6.98 2.04
C ARG A 5 -3.30 -5.97 1.71
N VAL A 6 -2.29 -6.41 0.96
CA VAL A 6 -1.17 -5.59 0.50
C VAL A 6 -1.26 -5.53 -1.00
N TYR A 7 -1.67 -4.37 -1.51
CA TYR A 7 -1.60 -4.07 -2.92
C TYR A 7 -0.16 -3.74 -3.28
N TYR A 8 0.42 -4.53 -4.16
CA TYR A 8 1.77 -4.38 -4.66
C TYR A 8 1.74 -4.46 -6.19
N THR A 9 2.86 -4.14 -6.84
CA THR A 9 3.05 -4.47 -8.26
C THR A 9 4.28 -5.32 -8.45
N SER A 10 4.18 -6.38 -9.25
CA SER A 10 5.36 -7.13 -9.73
C SER A 10 6.12 -6.35 -10.82
N VAL A 11 5.42 -5.50 -11.58
CA VAL A 11 5.98 -4.71 -12.68
C VAL A 11 6.03 -3.23 -12.29
N SER A 12 7.24 -2.72 -12.05
CA SER A 12 7.46 -1.29 -11.81
C SER A 12 8.80 -0.83 -12.36
N GLY A 13 8.83 0.35 -12.98
CA GLY A 13 10.06 1.05 -13.35
C GLY A 13 10.66 1.86 -12.18
N SER A 14 9.87 2.14 -11.13
CA SER A 14 10.31 2.98 -10.02
C SER A 14 11.09 2.16 -8.99
N ARG A 15 12.37 2.51 -8.81
CA ARG A 15 13.21 1.93 -7.75
C ARG A 15 12.62 2.18 -6.36
N GLU A 16 12.02 3.35 -6.17
CA GLU A 16 11.46 3.74 -4.88
C GLU A 16 10.23 2.90 -4.50
N VAL A 17 9.34 2.62 -5.47
CA VAL A 17 8.20 1.71 -5.29
C VAL A 17 8.69 0.32 -4.90
N LYS A 18 9.67 -0.23 -5.63
CA LYS A 18 10.24 -1.56 -5.32
C LYS A 18 10.82 -1.63 -3.91
N GLN A 19 11.57 -0.61 -3.50
CA GLN A 19 12.16 -0.55 -2.16
C GLN A 19 11.08 -0.47 -1.07
N ARG A 20 10.07 0.39 -1.25
CA ARG A 20 8.95 0.52 -0.30
C ARG A 20 8.16 -0.79 -0.19
N GLN A 21 7.87 -1.45 -1.30
CA GLN A 21 7.21 -2.77 -1.31
C GLN A 21 8.02 -3.79 -0.53
N ALA A 22 9.31 -3.94 -0.84
CA ALA A 22 10.18 -4.90 -0.15
C ALA A 22 10.26 -4.64 1.36
N GLU A 23 10.28 -3.37 1.77
CA GLU A 23 10.29 -2.99 3.18
C GLU A 23 8.99 -3.37 3.91
N VAL A 24 7.84 -3.09 3.30
CA VAL A 24 6.53 -3.48 3.85
C VAL A 24 6.45 -4.99 4.01
N LEU A 25 6.80 -5.75 2.97
CA LEU A 25 6.80 -7.21 3.01
C LEU A 25 7.72 -7.75 4.10
N ARG A 26 8.95 -7.25 4.19
CA ARG A 26 9.91 -7.66 5.23
C ARG A 26 9.38 -7.44 6.64
N ILE A 27 8.66 -6.34 6.88
CA ILE A 27 8.06 -6.05 8.20
C ILE A 27 6.92 -7.01 8.49
N LEU A 28 6.03 -7.25 7.53
CA LEU A 28 4.89 -8.15 7.71
C LEU A 28 5.36 -9.59 7.96
N ASP A 29 6.37 -10.04 7.21
CA ASP A 29 7.00 -11.35 7.35
C ASP A 29 7.70 -11.48 8.72
N GLY A 30 8.46 -10.46 9.12
CA GLY A 30 9.11 -10.41 10.43
C GLY A 30 8.14 -10.46 11.61
N ASN A 31 6.92 -9.94 11.44
CA ASN A 31 5.86 -10.00 12.46
C ASN A 31 4.98 -11.27 12.36
N ARG A 32 5.24 -12.18 11.41
CA ARG A 32 4.44 -13.39 11.14
C ARG A 32 2.95 -13.08 10.94
N LEU A 33 2.64 -11.92 10.37
CA LEU A 33 1.27 -11.55 10.07
C LEU A 33 0.81 -12.31 8.82
N LYS A 34 -0.43 -12.82 8.85
CA LYS A 34 -1.05 -13.36 7.63
C LYS A 34 -1.56 -12.20 6.80
N TYR A 35 -1.03 -12.06 5.59
CA TYR A 35 -1.45 -11.05 4.63
C TYR A 35 -1.65 -11.68 3.24
N GLU A 36 -2.53 -11.05 2.47
CA GLU A 36 -2.81 -11.37 1.08
C GLU A 36 -2.10 -10.37 0.19
N LEU A 37 -1.41 -10.86 -0.85
CA LEU A 37 -0.72 -10.03 -1.82
C LEU A 37 -1.58 -9.88 -3.07
N ILE A 38 -1.92 -8.64 -3.40
CA ILE A 38 -2.74 -8.31 -4.56
C ILE A 38 -1.86 -7.57 -5.56
N ASP A 39 -1.58 -8.21 -6.70
CA ASP A 39 -0.78 -7.60 -7.75
C ASP A 39 -1.63 -6.71 -8.66
N VAL A 40 -1.47 -5.39 -8.53
CA VAL A 40 -2.23 -4.43 -9.34
C VAL A 40 -1.79 -4.37 -10.79
N SER A 41 -0.64 -4.95 -11.15
CA SER A 41 -0.19 -5.00 -12.56
C SER A 41 -0.96 -6.04 -13.38
N VAL A 42 -1.65 -6.97 -12.73
CA VAL A 42 -2.41 -8.03 -13.40
C VAL A 42 -3.71 -7.49 -14.00
N SER A 43 -4.33 -6.49 -13.38
CA SER A 43 -5.59 -5.91 -13.88
C SER A 43 -5.77 -4.47 -13.43
N GLU A 44 -6.21 -3.63 -14.36
CA GLU A 44 -6.57 -2.22 -14.09
C GLU A 44 -7.67 -2.09 -13.02
N ARG A 45 -8.55 -3.10 -12.88
CA ARG A 45 -9.59 -3.12 -11.84
C ARG A 45 -8.99 -3.14 -10.44
N LEU A 46 -7.91 -3.89 -10.24
CA LEU A 46 -7.23 -3.98 -8.95
C LEU A 46 -6.47 -2.69 -8.63
N LEU A 47 -5.90 -2.04 -9.65
CA LEU A 47 -5.28 -0.73 -9.53
C LEU A 47 -6.32 0.33 -9.13
N GLN A 48 -7.49 0.30 -9.75
CA GLN A 48 -8.59 1.21 -9.44
C GLN A 48 -9.11 0.96 -8.01
N GLU A 49 -9.36 -0.30 -7.64
CA GLU A 49 -9.77 -0.66 -6.27
C GLU A 49 -8.77 -0.16 -5.21
N MET A 50 -7.47 -0.29 -5.47
CA MET A 50 -6.42 0.24 -4.60
C MET A 50 -6.51 1.76 -4.45
N ARG A 51 -6.72 2.50 -5.55
CA ARG A 51 -6.85 3.97 -5.57
C ARG A 51 -8.12 4.45 -4.87
N ASP A 52 -9.23 3.76 -5.09
CA ASP A 52 -10.50 4.04 -4.43
C ASP A 52 -10.39 3.84 -2.91
N LYS A 53 -9.76 2.74 -2.48
CA LYS A 53 -9.47 2.49 -1.06
C LYS A 53 -8.52 3.52 -0.47
N ALA A 54 -7.52 3.96 -1.23
CA ALA A 54 -6.59 5.00 -0.81
C ALA A 54 -7.23 6.41 -0.78
N GLY A 55 -8.37 6.59 -1.45
CA GLY A 55 -8.98 7.91 -1.70
C GLY A 55 -8.08 8.83 -2.53
N ASP A 56 -7.16 8.27 -3.31
CA ASP A 56 -6.15 9.00 -4.07
C ASP A 56 -6.00 8.37 -5.46
N PRO A 57 -6.43 9.08 -6.54
CA PRO A 57 -6.36 8.56 -7.91
C PRO A 57 -4.92 8.38 -8.41
N ASP A 58 -3.96 9.06 -7.79
CA ASP A 58 -2.53 8.94 -8.10
C ASP A 58 -1.80 8.01 -7.12
N ALA A 59 -2.54 7.23 -6.32
CA ALA A 59 -1.95 6.26 -5.42
C ALA A 59 -1.07 5.26 -6.20
N VAL A 60 0.16 5.11 -5.73
CA VAL A 60 1.12 4.13 -6.21
C VAL A 60 1.34 3.05 -5.15
N PRO A 61 1.62 1.79 -5.56
CA PRO A 61 2.01 0.74 -4.63
C PRO A 61 3.28 1.06 -3.82
N PRO A 62 3.47 0.48 -2.62
CA PRO A 62 2.56 -0.43 -1.93
C PRO A 62 1.40 0.30 -1.22
N GLN A 63 0.23 -0.35 -1.11
CA GLN A 63 -0.89 0.14 -0.30
C GLN A 63 -1.43 -0.96 0.61
N ILE A 64 -1.71 -0.65 1.88
CA ILE A 64 -2.12 -1.64 2.89
C ILE A 64 -3.57 -1.37 3.28
N CYS A 65 -4.40 -2.41 3.27
CA CYS A 65 -5.77 -2.40 3.78
C CYS A 65 -5.95 -3.53 4.79
N ASN A 66 -6.78 -3.32 5.80
CA ASN A 66 -7.23 -4.34 6.73
C ASN A 66 -8.71 -4.60 6.49
N GLY A 67 -9.02 -5.58 5.62
CA GLY A 67 -10.38 -5.77 5.12
C GLY A 67 -10.85 -4.57 4.30
N GLU A 68 -11.82 -3.83 4.84
CA GLU A 68 -12.37 -2.63 4.20
C GLU A 68 -11.64 -1.34 4.61
N ASP A 69 -10.99 -1.34 5.77
CA ASP A 69 -10.26 -0.19 6.29
C ASP A 69 -8.93 0.00 5.59
N TYR A 70 -8.71 1.18 5.02
CA TYR A 70 -7.42 1.54 4.45
C TYR A 70 -6.43 1.96 5.55
N CYS A 71 -5.28 1.29 5.62
CA CYS A 71 -4.25 1.52 6.63
C CYS A 71 -3.15 2.49 6.16
N GLY A 72 -3.07 2.77 4.86
CA GLY A 72 -2.09 3.69 4.29
C GLY A 72 -0.86 3.04 3.64
N VAL A 73 0.02 3.92 3.16
CA VAL A 73 1.37 3.58 2.65
C VAL A 73 2.44 4.17 3.55
N ARG A 74 3.55 3.43 3.72
CA ARG A 74 4.76 3.97 4.36
C ARG A 74 5.35 5.08 3.48
N ARG A 75 5.04 6.34 3.81
CA ARG A 75 5.71 7.51 3.24
C ARG A 75 7.06 7.68 3.92
N ARG A 76 8.15 7.36 3.21
CA ARG A 76 9.50 7.64 3.68
C ARG A 76 9.67 9.17 3.68
N GLY A 77 9.72 9.77 4.87
CA GLY A 77 9.94 11.21 5.05
C GLY A 77 8.69 12.09 4.97
N ARG A 78 7.86 12.08 6.03
CA ARG A 78 7.16 13.29 6.48
C ARG A 78 7.01 13.25 7.99
N LEU A 79 8.12 13.43 8.70
CA LEU A 79 8.06 13.89 10.08
C LEU A 79 7.52 15.33 10.01
N GLY A 80 6.27 15.53 10.44
CA GLY A 80 5.69 16.87 10.58
C GLY A 80 5.30 17.55 9.26
N SER A 81 4.03 17.45 8.89
CA SER A 81 3.34 18.65 8.46
C SER A 81 2.03 18.71 9.23
N LYS A 82 2.05 19.61 10.21
CA LYS A 82 0.94 20.16 10.99
C LYS A 82 -0.45 19.88 10.41
N ALA A 83 -1.28 19.33 11.29
CA ALA A 83 -2.56 19.91 11.70
C ALA A 83 -3.26 20.89 10.74
N ARG A 84 -4.50 20.52 10.38
CA ARG A 84 -5.72 21.36 10.38
C ARG A 84 -5.56 22.89 10.33
N GLY A 85 -6.23 23.49 9.35
CA GLY A 85 -6.89 24.81 9.36
C GLY A 85 -7.81 24.83 8.14
N LEU A 86 -9.13 25.04 8.22
CA LEU A 86 -9.81 26.29 8.59
C LEU A 86 -9.16 27.50 7.92
#